data_AF-A0A8T6M9N6-F1
#
_entry.id   AF-A0A8T6M9N6-F1
#
_cell.length_a   1.000
_cell.length_b   1.000
_cell.length_c   1.000
_cell.angle_alpha   90.00
_cell.angle_beta   90.00
_cell.angle_gamma   90.00
#
_symmetry.space_group_name_H-M   'P 1'
#
loop_
_entity.id
_entity.type
_entity.pdbx_description
1 polymer ?
#
loop_
_entity_poly.entity_id
_entity_poly.type
_entity_poly.pdbx_seq_one_letter_code
_entity_poly.pdbx_strand_id
1 'polypeptide(L)'
;MVTQGYGMHHFHKRKRIHLKKEEFPSKNKKVRFLDGLIYVVSVIGPLMTLPQIFKIWVLKNAEGVSFISWGTYTISAVIWLWYGIVHKDKPIIIANILWIIVHLMVVVGILVYGKNFL
;
A
#
# COMPACT_ATOMS: atom_id res chain seq x y z
N MET A 1 18.64 3.49 -31.78
CA MET A 1 17.56 3.83 -30.83
C MET A 1 17.67 2.86 -29.65
N VAL A 2 17.49 3.30 -28.40
CA VAL A 2 17.59 2.58 -27.10
C VAL A 2 18.96 2.63 -26.37
N THR A 3 19.18 3.68 -25.55
CA THR A 3 20.18 3.70 -24.46
C THR A 3 19.70 4.39 -23.15
N GLN A 4 18.41 4.70 -22.98
CA GLN A 4 17.94 5.50 -21.83
C GLN A 4 17.92 4.78 -20.45
N GLY A 5 18.32 3.51 -20.35
CA GLY A 5 18.20 2.74 -19.10
C GLY A 5 19.35 2.91 -18.08
N TYR A 6 20.58 3.17 -18.52
CA TYR A 6 21.76 3.04 -17.64
C TYR A 6 22.18 4.35 -16.95
N GLY A 7 21.96 5.51 -17.58
CA GLY A 7 22.41 6.81 -17.05
C GLY A 7 21.57 7.36 -15.89
N MET A 8 20.28 7.00 -15.82
CA MET A 8 19.32 7.53 -14.83
C MET A 8 19.60 7.05 -13.40
N HIS A 9 20.25 5.89 -13.23
CA HIS A 9 20.64 5.39 -11.91
C HIS A 9 21.78 6.23 -11.30
N HIS A 10 22.72 6.67 -12.14
CA HIS A 10 23.82 7.54 -11.69
C HIS A 10 23.34 8.96 -11.35
N PHE A 11 22.34 9.48 -12.05
CA PHE A 11 21.80 10.83 -11.79
C PHE A 11 21.18 10.95 -10.39
N HIS A 12 20.40 9.96 -9.95
CA HIS A 12 19.82 9.93 -8.61
C HIS A 12 20.87 9.78 -7.52
N LYS A 13 21.92 8.97 -7.75
CA LYS A 13 23.08 8.88 -6.83
C LYS A 13 23.79 10.22 -6.71
N ARG A 14 24.10 10.89 -7.82
CA ARG A 14 24.74 12.22 -7.81
C ARG A 14 23.89 13.27 -7.10
N LYS A 15 22.57 13.32 -7.35
CA LYS A 15 21.67 14.27 -6.67
C LYS A 15 21.66 14.06 -5.15
N ARG A 16 21.71 12.81 -4.65
CA ARG A 16 21.79 12.52 -3.20
C ARG A 16 23.13 12.97 -2.61
N ILE A 17 24.24 12.69 -3.30
CA ILE A 17 25.58 13.12 -2.90
C ILE A 17 25.64 14.66 -2.83
N HIS A 18 25.13 15.37 -3.84
CA HIS A 18 25.07 16.83 -3.85
C HIS A 18 24.17 17.41 -2.75
N LEU A 19 23.06 16.74 -2.41
CA LEU A 19 22.14 17.15 -1.35
C LEU A 19 22.58 16.68 0.06
N LYS A 20 23.79 16.13 0.22
CA LYS A 20 24.30 15.52 1.47
C LYS A 20 23.37 14.46 2.07
N LYS A 21 22.50 13.86 1.25
CA LYS A 21 21.64 12.75 1.69
C LYS A 21 22.47 11.46 1.66
N GLU A 22 22.27 10.58 2.64
CA GLU A 22 22.92 9.27 2.65
C GLU A 22 22.72 8.56 1.31
N GLU A 23 23.76 7.89 0.80
CA GLU A 23 23.67 7.09 -0.41
C GLU A 23 22.70 5.92 -0.20
N PHE A 24 21.92 5.55 -1.21
CA PHE A 24 21.08 4.34 -1.18
C PHE A 24 21.77 3.21 -1.93
N PRO A 25 21.83 1.99 -1.35
CA PRO A 25 21.33 1.62 -0.01
C PRO A 25 22.17 2.23 1.13
N SER A 26 21.53 2.59 2.26
CA SER A 26 22.24 3.18 3.41
C SER A 26 23.33 2.26 3.94
N LYS A 27 24.46 2.84 4.34
CA LYS A 27 25.57 2.12 5.00
C LYS A 27 25.22 1.68 6.42
N ASN A 28 24.25 2.33 7.06
CA ASN A 28 23.80 1.98 8.39
C ASN A 28 22.96 0.69 8.38
N LYS A 29 23.43 -0.34 9.09
CA LYS A 29 22.75 -1.64 9.19
C LYS A 29 21.31 -1.52 9.70
N LYS A 30 21.04 -0.59 10.64
CA LYS A 30 19.70 -0.38 11.19
C LYS A 30 18.72 0.14 10.13
N VAL A 31 19.16 1.09 9.30
CA VAL A 31 18.32 1.65 8.22
C VAL A 31 17.99 0.57 7.19
N ARG A 32 18.98 -0.23 6.78
CA ARG A 32 18.76 -1.34 5.84
C ARG A 32 17.83 -2.42 6.38
N PHE A 33 17.89 -2.68 7.69
CA PHE A 33 16.96 -3.59 8.34
C PHE A 33 15.53 -3.04 8.31
N LEU A 34 15.34 -1.76 8.62
CA LEU A 34 14.04 -1.09 8.51
C LEU A 34 13.52 -1.09 7.06
N ASP A 35 14.39 -0.83 6.07
CA ASP A 35 14.03 -0.90 4.65
C ASP A 35 13.46 -2.28 4.30
N GLY A 36 14.07 -3.36 4.79
CA GLY A 36 13.58 -4.73 4.60
C GLY A 36 12.26 -4.99 5.31
N LEU A 37 12.12 -4.53 6.56
CA LEU A 37 10.88 -4.67 7.32
C LEU A 37 9.69 -3.98 6.65
N ILE A 38 9.91 -2.82 6.03
CA ILE A 38 8.85 -2.09 5.33
C ILE A 38 8.24 -2.94 4.21
N TYR A 39 9.04 -3.69 3.43
CA TYR A 39 8.50 -4.61 2.42
C TYR A 39 7.63 -5.72 3.03
N VAL A 40 8.02 -6.25 4.19
CA VAL A 40 7.26 -7.28 4.90
C VAL A 40 5.93 -6.69 5.41
N VAL A 41 5.98 -5.54 6.05
CA VAL A 41 4.80 -4.85 6.58
C VAL A 41 3.84 -4.43 5.47
N SER A 42 4.35 -4.01 4.31
CA SER A 42 3.54 -3.70 3.13
C SER A 42 2.63 -4.85 2.68
N VAL A 43 3.03 -6.10 2.94
CA VAL A 43 2.22 -7.28 2.60
C VAL A 43 1.39 -7.74 3.79
N ILE A 44 1.98 -7.79 4.99
CA ILE A 44 1.30 -8.30 6.19
C ILE A 44 0.15 -7.39 6.62
N GLY A 45 0.30 -6.06 6.52
CA GLY A 45 -0.71 -5.10 6.94
C GLY A 45 -2.09 -5.37 6.32
N PRO A 46 -2.23 -5.40 4.99
CA PRO A 46 -3.49 -5.74 4.32
C PRO A 46 -4.06 -7.11 4.74
N LEU A 47 -3.21 -8.12 4.94
CA LEU A 47 -3.64 -9.46 5.36
C LEU A 47 -4.25 -9.48 6.77
N MET A 48 -3.94 -8.52 7.63
CA MET A 48 -4.59 -8.40 8.94
C MET A 48 -6.09 -8.09 8.84
N THR A 49 -6.59 -7.71 7.66
CA THR A 49 -8.03 -7.47 7.42
C THR A 49 -8.79 -8.76 7.08
N LEU A 50 -8.11 -9.90 6.93
CA LEU A 50 -8.74 -11.19 6.64
C LEU A 50 -9.86 -11.58 7.64
N PRO A 51 -9.74 -11.37 8.96
CA PRO A 51 -10.83 -11.67 9.90
C PRO A 51 -12.10 -10.85 9.62
N GLN A 52 -11.94 -9.59 9.20
CA GLN A 52 -13.07 -8.73 8.82
C GLN A 52 -13.74 -9.23 7.53
N ILE A 53 -12.95 -9.62 6.54
CA ILE A 53 -13.44 -10.23 5.30
C ILE A 53 -14.17 -11.54 5.61
N PHE A 54 -13.60 -12.39 6.46
CA PHE A 54 -14.21 -13.64 6.89
C PHE A 54 -15.56 -13.42 7.58
N LYS A 55 -15.65 -12.46 8.51
CA LYS A 55 -16.91 -12.11 9.18
C LYS A 55 -18.01 -11.74 8.17
N ILE A 56 -17.67 -10.95 7.15
CA ILE A 56 -18.66 -10.50 6.17
C ILE A 56 -19.01 -11.62 5.18
N TRP A 57 -18.01 -12.28 4.59
CA TRP A 57 -18.24 -13.20 3.47
C TRP A 57 -18.57 -14.62 3.89
N VAL A 58 -18.10 -15.08 5.06
CA VAL A 58 -18.38 -16.43 5.56
C VAL A 58 -19.52 -16.40 6.56
N LEU A 59 -19.47 -15.51 7.57
CA LEU A 59 -20.54 -15.41 8.57
C LEU A 59 -21.74 -14.57 8.07
N LYS A 60 -21.65 -14.00 6.86
CA LYS A 60 -22.73 -13.20 6.23
C LYS A 60 -23.20 -12.04 7.11
N ASN A 61 -22.26 -11.47 7.87
CA ASN A 61 -22.57 -10.44 8.86
C ASN A 61 -21.70 -9.20 8.64
N ALA A 62 -22.30 -8.15 8.07
CA ALA A 62 -21.72 -6.82 7.94
C ALA A 62 -22.28 -5.81 8.95
N GLU A 63 -22.95 -6.27 10.02
CA GLU A 63 -23.53 -5.42 11.05
C GLU A 63 -22.45 -4.63 11.81
N GLY A 64 -22.70 -3.34 11.99
CA GLY A 64 -21.77 -2.40 12.62
C GLY A 64 -20.57 -2.00 11.75
N VAL A 65 -20.49 -2.46 10.50
CA VAL A 65 -19.38 -2.13 9.60
C VAL A 65 -19.75 -0.90 8.76
N SER A 66 -19.02 0.19 8.92
CA SER A 66 -19.30 1.48 8.27
C SER A 66 -18.86 1.51 6.80
N PHE A 67 -19.81 1.54 5.86
CA PHE A 67 -19.54 1.72 4.43
C PHE A 67 -18.73 2.99 4.15
N ILE A 68 -19.09 4.11 4.78
CA ILE A 68 -18.42 5.41 4.55
C ILE A 68 -16.94 5.30 4.94
N SER A 69 -16.63 4.65 6.06
CA SER A 69 -15.26 4.45 6.51
C SER A 69 -14.45 3.59 5.52
N TRP A 70 -14.97 2.43 5.10
CA TRP A 70 -14.25 1.57 4.16
C TRP A 70 -14.17 2.15 2.74
N GLY A 71 -15.19 2.89 2.30
CA GLY A 71 -15.18 3.63 1.05
C GLY A 71 -14.13 4.75 1.04
N THR A 72 -14.06 5.55 2.12
CA THR A 72 -13.04 6.60 2.25
C THR A 72 -11.62 6.03 2.38
N TYR A 73 -11.44 4.89 3.06
CA TYR A 73 -10.16 4.18 3.06
C TYR A 73 -9.76 3.67 1.67
N THR A 74 -10.72 3.23 0.86
CA THR A 74 -10.46 2.84 -0.53
C THR A 74 -9.96 4.02 -1.36
N ILE A 75 -10.65 5.17 -1.28
CA ILE A 75 -10.23 6.40 -1.99
C ILE A 75 -8.84 6.86 -1.53
N SER A 76 -8.59 6.85 -0.23
CA SER A 76 -7.28 7.19 0.33
C SER A 76 -6.18 6.28 -0.22
N ALA A 77 -6.41 4.95 -0.25
CA ALA A 77 -5.44 4.00 -0.78
C ALA A 77 -5.16 4.22 -2.29
N VAL A 78 -6.16 4.62 -3.07
CA VAL A 78 -5.96 4.99 -4.49
C VAL A 78 -5.06 6.22 -4.62
N ILE A 79 -5.25 7.25 -3.79
CA ILE A 79 -4.39 8.44 -3.77
C ILE A 79 -2.96 8.08 -3.37
N TRP A 80 -2.79 7.24 -2.34
CA TRP A 80 -1.48 6.76 -1.92
C TRP A 80 -0.79 5.88 -2.96
N LEU A 81 -1.55 5.03 -3.67
CA LEU A 81 -1.02 4.26 -4.79
C LEU A 81 -0.52 5.19 -5.90
N TRP A 82 -1.31 6.20 -6.28
CA TRP A 82 -0.91 7.22 -7.24
C TRP A 82 0.39 7.90 -6.80
N TYR A 83 0.46 8.34 -5.53
CA TYR A 83 1.65 8.92 -4.95
C TYR A 83 2.87 7.99 -5.06
N GLY A 84 2.72 6.72 -4.68
CA GLY A 84 3.77 5.70 -4.75
C GLY A 84 4.28 5.49 -6.17
N ILE A 85 3.39 5.44 -7.16
CA ILE A 85 3.74 5.29 -8.59
C ILE A 85 4.58 6.49 -9.06
N VAL A 86 4.12 7.72 -8.79
CA VAL A 86 4.84 8.95 -9.17
C VAL A 86 6.23 9.00 -8.54
N HIS A 87 6.38 8.55 -7.30
CA HIS A 87 7.64 8.56 -6.56
C HIS A 87 8.48 7.28 -6.74
N LYS A 88 7.98 6.29 -7.49
CA LYS A 88 8.62 4.98 -7.70
C LYS A 88 8.93 4.24 -6.39
N ASP A 89 8.07 4.41 -5.39
CA ASP A 89 8.19 3.77 -4.08
C ASP A 89 7.49 2.40 -4.09
N LYS A 90 8.29 1.32 -4.25
CA LYS A 90 7.76 -0.03 -4.40
C LYS A 90 6.96 -0.50 -3.17
N PRO A 91 7.44 -0.35 -1.91
CA PRO A 91 6.65 -0.73 -0.75
C PRO A 91 5.29 -0.04 -0.67
N ILE A 92 5.22 1.26 -0.97
CA ILE A 92 3.94 2.01 -0.96
C ILE A 92 3.01 1.47 -2.06
N ILE A 93 3.53 1.24 -3.27
CA ILE A 93 2.75 0.70 -4.39
C ILE A 93 2.17 -0.68 -4.02
N ILE A 94 3.01 -1.61 -3.55
CA ILE A 94 2.59 -2.97 -3.20
C ILE A 94 1.53 -2.94 -2.09
N ALA A 95 1.78 -2.17 -1.03
CA ALA A 95 0.85 -2.06 0.08
C ALA A 95 -0.51 -1.53 -0.36
N ASN A 96 -0.54 -0.44 -1.13
CA ASN A 96 -1.80 0.20 -1.48
C ASN A 96 -2.61 -0.59 -2.51
N ILE A 97 -1.96 -1.34 -3.42
CA ILE A 97 -2.67 -2.30 -4.29
C ILE A 97 -3.40 -3.34 -3.42
N LEU A 98 -2.70 -3.94 -2.46
CA LEU A 98 -3.29 -4.93 -1.58
C LEU A 98 -4.40 -4.33 -0.69
N TRP A 99 -4.19 -3.13 -0.15
CA TRP A 99 -5.20 -2.40 0.61
C TRP A 99 -6.47 -2.14 -0.19
N ILE A 100 -6.35 -1.71 -1.45
CA ILE A 100 -7.51 -1.49 -2.33
C ILE A 100 -8.29 -2.80 -2.51
N ILE A 101 -7.61 -3.92 -2.75
CA ILE A 101 -8.28 -5.23 -2.92
C ILE A 101 -9.06 -5.58 -1.66
N VAL A 102 -8.44 -5.55 -0.48
CA VAL A 102 -9.13 -5.93 0.77
C VAL A 102 -10.24 -4.95 1.14
N HIS A 103 -10.04 -3.64 0.94
CA HIS A 103 -11.07 -2.65 1.21
C HIS A 103 -12.28 -2.83 0.28
N LEU A 104 -12.05 -3.08 -1.02
CA LEU A 104 -13.13 -3.37 -1.96
C LEU A 104 -13.90 -4.64 -1.58
N MET A 105 -13.21 -5.70 -1.15
CA MET A 105 -13.88 -6.91 -0.64
C MET A 105 -14.78 -6.58 0.55
N VAL A 106 -14.36 -5.70 1.46
CA VAL A 106 -15.18 -5.25 2.58
C VAL A 106 -16.35 -4.39 2.11
N VAL A 107 -16.12 -3.38 1.25
CA VAL A 107 -17.15 -2.49 0.72
C VAL A 107 -18.23 -3.28 -0.02
N VAL A 108 -17.86 -4.18 -0.92
CA VAL A 108 -18.79 -5.04 -1.65
C VAL A 108 -19.54 -5.94 -0.66
N GLY A 109 -18.85 -6.51 0.32
CA GLY A 109 -19.48 -7.33 1.34
C GLY A 109 -20.52 -6.58 2.18
N ILE A 110 -20.30 -5.30 2.48
CA ILE A 110 -21.28 -4.43 3.16
C ILE A 110 -22.51 -4.22 2.25
N LEU A 111 -22.32 -3.99 0.96
CA LEU A 111 -23.44 -3.82 0.03
C LEU A 111 -24.29 -5.09 -0.14
N VAL A 112 -23.68 -6.26 -0.04
CA VAL A 112 -24.36 -7.55 -0.22
C VAL A 112 -25.01 -8.05 1.08
N TYR A 113 -24.36 -7.86 2.24
CA TYR A 113 -24.77 -8.44 3.53
C TYR A 113 -25.10 -7.41 4.62
N GLY A 114 -25.10 -6.11 4.30
CA GLY A 114 -25.45 -5.04 5.21
C GLY A 114 -26.96 -4.85 5.28
N LYS A 115 -27.58 -5.21 6.41
CA LYS A 115 -29.04 -5.13 6.64
C LYS A 115 -29.64 -3.72 6.54
N ASN A 116 -28.84 -2.66 6.60
CA ASN A 116 -29.28 -1.25 6.67
C ASN A 116 -28.73 -0.38 5.52
N PHE A 117 -28.13 -0.97 4.49
CA PHE A 117 -27.61 -0.25 3.32
C PHE A 117 -28.51 -0.33 2.08
N LEU A 118 -29.66 -0.99 2.22
CA LEU A 118 -30.81 -1.01 1.30
C LEU A 118 -32.09 -0.74 2.09
#